data_AF-A0A838FA65-F1
#
_entry.id   AF-A0A838FA65-F1
#
_cell.length_a   1.000
_cell.length_b   1.000
_cell.length_c   1.000
_cell.angle_alpha   90.00
_cell.angle_beta   90.00
_cell.angle_gamma   90.00
#
_symmetry.space_group_name_H-M   'P 1'
#
loop_
_entity.id
_entity.type
_entity.pdbx_description
1 polymer ?
#
loop_
_entity_poly.entity_id
_entity_poly.type
_entity_poly.pdbx_seq_one_letter_code
_entity_poly.pdbx_strand_id
1 'polypeptide(L)'
;MGSKIILTIILLLLYAAISDLRAQIRSNIDDTTVNAKLLSFSYSVQLPAADLADRFGTNNSLGGAFYFKMQHNILLGAEANYIFGGNIREDSLLNFLYTSSGGFIGIDGLYETVFLFERGIALWAKIGKIIPVYNANPNSGITLT
;
A
#
# COMPACT_ATOMS: atom_id res chain seq x y z
N MET A 1 34.07 14.13 -14.08
CA MET A 1 33.19 14.52 -12.95
C MET A 1 32.33 13.36 -12.43
N GLY A 2 31.76 12.52 -13.31
CA GLY A 2 30.85 11.41 -12.89
C GLY A 2 31.48 10.29 -12.06
N SER A 3 32.74 9.91 -12.30
CA SER A 3 33.40 8.82 -11.55
C SER A 3 33.56 9.13 -10.04
N LYS A 4 33.82 10.40 -9.68
CA LYS A 4 33.92 10.81 -8.27
C LYS A 4 32.56 10.77 -7.56
N ILE A 5 31.49 11.15 -8.26
CA ILE A 5 30.11 11.12 -7.72
C ILE A 5 29.66 9.68 -7.46
N ILE A 6 29.92 8.77 -8.41
CA ILE A 6 29.60 7.35 -8.26
C ILE A 6 30.36 6.75 -7.07
N LEU A 7 31.65 7.06 -6.94
CA LEU A 7 32.47 6.59 -5.82
C LEU A 7 31.95 7.12 -4.48
N THR A 8 31.55 8.38 -4.40
CA THR A 8 30.97 8.97 -3.18
C THR A 8 29.65 8.30 -2.82
N ILE A 9 28.77 8.03 -3.78
CA ILE A 9 27.50 7.32 -3.54
C ILE A 9 27.76 5.90 -3.03
N ILE A 10 28.72 5.18 -3.62
CA ILE A 10 29.11 3.83 -3.17
C ILE A 10 29.66 3.87 -1.74
N LEU A 11 30.50 4.86 -1.41
CA LEU A 11 31.03 5.03 -0.05
C LEU A 11 29.93 5.36 0.96
N LEU A 12 28.92 6.14 0.58
CA LEU A 12 27.78 6.48 1.43
C LEU A 12 26.89 5.26 1.70
N LEU A 13 26.66 4.43 0.69
CA LEU A 13 25.93 3.17 0.82
C LEU A 13 26.69 2.14 1.68
N LEU A 14 28.02 2.06 1.53
CA LEU A 14 28.86 1.22 2.39
C LEU A 14 28.86 1.70 3.84
N TYR A 15 28.93 3.01 4.09
CA TYR A 15 28.86 3.57 5.44
C TYR A 15 27.52 3.25 6.12
N ALA A 16 26.40 3.40 5.40
CA ALA A 16 25.07 3.05 5.89
C ALA A 16 24.95 1.55 6.24
N ALA A 17 25.56 0.67 5.44
CA ALA A 17 25.54 -0.77 5.69
C ALA A 17 26.35 -1.20 6.94
N ILE A 18 27.36 -0.42 7.35
CA ILE A 18 28.20 -0.74 8.51
C ILE A 18 27.57 -0.23 9.82
N SER A 19 26.76 0.83 9.79
CA SER A 19 26.05 1.33 10.97
C SER A 19 25.03 0.34 11.56
N ASP A 20 24.58 -0.63 10.76
CA ASP A 20 23.61 -1.64 11.20
C ASP A 20 24.21 -2.76 12.08
N LEU A 21 25.55 -2.88 12.15
CA LEU A 21 26.19 -3.93 12.97
C LEU A 21 26.00 -3.74 14.48
N ARG A 22 25.68 -2.52 14.94
CA ARG A 22 25.49 -2.23 16.38
C ARG A 22 24.02 -2.20 16.83
N ALA A 23 23.07 -2.29 15.91
CA ALA A 23 21.64 -2.29 16.22
C ALA A 23 21.11 -3.65 16.69
N GLN A 24 21.87 -4.74 16.49
CA GLN A 24 21.49 -6.09 16.91
C GLN A 24 22.04 -6.46 18.29
N ILE A 25 21.99 -5.54 19.26
CA ILE A 25 22.11 -5.94 20.66
C ILE A 25 20.90 -6.83 20.94
N ARG A 26 21.15 -8.11 21.19
CA ARG A 26 20.15 -9.03 21.74
C ARG A 26 19.76 -8.47 23.10
N SER A 27 18.72 -7.61 23.15
CA SER A 27 17.96 -7.42 24.38
C SER A 27 17.61 -8.82 24.83
N ASN A 28 17.87 -9.15 26.09
CA ASN A 28 17.45 -10.40 26.70
C ASN A 28 15.98 -10.63 26.26
N ILE A 29 15.76 -11.55 25.31
CA ILE A 29 14.41 -11.89 24.89
C ILE A 29 13.97 -12.76 26.05
N ASP A 30 13.46 -12.13 27.10
CA ASP A 30 12.69 -12.87 28.08
C ASP A 30 11.66 -13.68 27.29
N ASP A 31 11.42 -14.94 27.68
CA ASP A 31 10.47 -15.87 27.04
C ASP A 31 9.00 -15.42 27.16
N THR A 32 8.77 -14.12 27.22
CA THR A 32 7.48 -13.47 27.44
C THR A 32 6.99 -12.79 26.16
N THR A 33 5.68 -12.81 25.97
CA THR A 33 5.04 -12.04 24.90
C THR A 33 4.96 -10.57 25.30
N VAL A 34 5.44 -9.69 24.44
CA VAL A 34 5.39 -8.23 24.64
C VAL A 34 4.29 -7.58 23.82
N ASN A 35 3.80 -6.44 24.33
CA ASN A 35 2.90 -5.57 23.58
C ASN A 35 3.71 -4.74 22.56
N ALA A 36 3.16 -4.52 21.38
CA ALA A 36 3.82 -3.72 20.35
C ALA A 36 2.83 -2.91 19.53
N LYS A 37 3.29 -1.77 19.01
CA LYS A 37 2.57 -0.95 18.03
C LYS A 37 3.30 -1.09 16.70
N LEU A 38 2.60 -1.55 15.67
CA LEU A 38 3.17 -1.85 14.37
C LEU A 38 2.56 -0.88 13.34
N LEU A 39 3.40 -0.25 12.56
CA LEU A 39 3.02 0.58 11.42
C LEU A 39 3.45 -0.14 10.15
N SER A 40 2.57 -0.22 9.16
CA SER A 40 2.82 -0.85 7.87
C SER A 40 2.40 0.08 6.74
N PHE A 41 3.15 0.04 5.65
CA PHE A 41 2.82 0.71 4.40
C PHE A 41 2.86 -0.32 3.28
N SER A 42 1.91 -0.21 2.34
CA SER A 42 1.79 -1.15 1.23
C SER A 42 1.55 -0.41 -0.07
N TYR A 43 1.98 -1.04 -1.16
CA TYR A 43 1.61 -0.68 -2.51
C TYR A 43 1.16 -1.95 -3.22
N SER A 44 0.07 -1.87 -3.97
CA SER A 44 -0.48 -3.02 -4.70
C SER A 44 -0.94 -2.60 -6.09
N VAL A 45 -0.87 -3.56 -7.01
CA VAL A 45 -1.49 -3.48 -8.33
C VAL A 45 -2.63 -4.48 -8.32
N GLN A 46 -3.85 -4.02 -8.61
CA GLN A 46 -5.06 -4.84 -8.49
C GLN A 46 -5.63 -5.11 -9.89
N LEU A 47 -6.00 -6.38 -10.10
CA LEU A 47 -6.72 -6.79 -11.30
C LEU A 47 -8.22 -6.80 -10.97
N PRO A 48 -9.05 -6.00 -11.65
CA PRO A 48 -10.48 -6.01 -11.40
C PRO A 48 -11.08 -7.35 -11.85
N ALA A 49 -12.14 -7.77 -11.17
CA ALA A 49 -12.87 -9.00 -11.44
C ALA A 49 -14.37 -8.74 -11.37
N ALA A 50 -15.16 -9.68 -11.91
CA ALA A 50 -16.61 -9.58 -11.98
C ALA A 50 -17.06 -8.25 -12.62
N ASP A 51 -18.05 -7.60 -12.02
CA ASP A 51 -18.63 -6.33 -12.43
C ASP A 51 -17.60 -5.18 -12.51
N LEU A 52 -16.52 -5.21 -11.73
CA LEU A 52 -15.45 -4.22 -11.85
C LEU A 52 -14.61 -4.40 -13.11
N ALA A 53 -14.47 -5.61 -13.65
CA ALA A 53 -13.62 -5.88 -14.81
C ALA A 53 -14.17 -5.26 -16.11
N ASP A 54 -15.50 -5.14 -16.19
CA ASP A 54 -16.19 -4.53 -17.32
C ASP A 54 -16.12 -3.00 -17.28
N ARG A 55 -15.90 -2.42 -16.08
CA ARG A 55 -16.00 -0.98 -15.82
C ARG A 55 -14.63 -0.31 -15.69
N PHE A 56 -13.66 -1.05 -15.18
CA PHE A 56 -12.32 -0.55 -14.84
C PHE A 56 -11.23 -1.46 -15.42
N GLY A 57 -10.07 -0.87 -15.73
CA GLY A 57 -8.84 -1.61 -16.02
C GLY A 57 -8.04 -1.91 -14.75
N THR A 58 -6.81 -2.39 -14.93
CA THR A 58 -5.87 -2.57 -13.81
C THR A 58 -5.66 -1.24 -13.07
N ASN A 59 -5.70 -1.30 -11.74
CA ASN A 59 -5.53 -0.14 -10.88
C ASN A 59 -4.37 -0.32 -9.90
N ASN A 60 -4.04 0.77 -9.20
CA ASN A 60 -3.01 0.82 -8.19
C ASN A 60 -3.64 1.16 -6.84
N SER A 61 -3.02 0.72 -5.76
CA SER A 61 -3.43 1.15 -4.44
C SER A 61 -2.26 1.36 -3.49
N LEU A 62 -2.32 2.45 -2.73
CA LEU A 62 -1.41 2.78 -1.64
C LEU A 62 -2.12 2.57 -0.31
N GLY A 63 -1.51 1.79 0.57
CA GLY A 63 -2.07 1.40 1.85
C GLY A 63 -1.21 1.83 3.03
N GLY A 64 -1.89 2.09 4.14
CA GLY A 64 -1.28 2.27 5.47
C GLY A 64 -2.08 1.49 6.49
N ALA A 65 -1.40 0.80 7.39
CA ALA A 65 -2.03 0.03 8.46
C ALA A 65 -1.34 0.24 9.80
N PHE A 66 -2.15 0.24 10.86
CA PHE A 66 -1.69 0.29 12.24
C PHE A 66 -2.23 -0.91 13.01
N TYR A 67 -1.35 -1.63 13.70
CA TYR A 67 -1.71 -2.77 14.52
C TYR A 67 -1.22 -2.60 15.96
N PHE A 68 -2.07 -2.97 16.90
CA PHE A 68 -1.74 -3.17 18.30
C PHE A 68 -1.61 -4.68 18.56
N LYS A 69 -0.39 -5.11 18.88
CA LYS A 69 -0.09 -6.46 19.36
C LYS A 69 -0.29 -6.49 20.87
N MET A 70 -1.19 -7.36 21.32
CA MET A 70 -1.45 -7.64 22.72
C MET A 70 -0.59 -8.80 23.23
N GLN A 71 -0.60 -8.99 24.55
CA GLN A 71 -0.11 -10.20 25.21
C GLN A 71 -0.82 -11.43 24.60
N HIS A 72 -0.11 -12.55 24.50
CA HIS A 72 -0.57 -13.75 23.76
C HIS A 72 -0.65 -13.61 22.23
N ASN A 73 0.07 -12.63 21.66
CA ASN A 73 0.26 -12.48 20.21
C ASN A 73 -1.00 -12.20 19.39
N ILE A 74 -2.05 -11.68 20.02
CA ILE A 74 -3.24 -11.23 19.29
C ILE A 74 -2.94 -9.86 18.67
N LEU A 75 -3.30 -9.69 17.40
CA LEU A 75 -3.17 -8.46 16.64
C LEU A 75 -4.56 -7.86 16.42
N LEU A 76 -4.73 -6.60 16.76
CA LEU A 76 -5.89 -5.80 16.36
C LEU A 76 -5.39 -4.61 15.57
N GLY A 77 -5.99 -4.33 14.42
CA GLY A 77 -5.54 -3.22 13.61
C GLY A 77 -6.60 -2.64 12.70
N ALA A 78 -6.24 -1.54 12.07
CA ALA A 78 -6.99 -0.91 11.02
C ALA A 78 -6.07 -0.63 9.84
N GLU A 79 -6.61 -0.76 8.63
CA GLU A 79 -5.91 -0.52 7.37
C GLU A 79 -6.76 0.38 6.50
N ALA A 80 -6.12 1.37 5.88
CA ALA A 80 -6.71 2.27 4.92
C ALA A 80 -5.93 2.21 3.62
N ASN A 81 -6.64 2.04 2.50
CA ASN A 81 -6.07 1.98 1.17
C ASN A 81 -6.72 3.04 0.29
N TYR A 82 -5.91 3.76 -0.46
CA TYR A 82 -6.35 4.65 -1.52
C TYR A 82 -6.12 3.97 -2.86
N ILE A 83 -7.17 3.81 -3.65
CA ILE A 83 -7.17 3.15 -4.96
C ILE A 83 -7.17 4.24 -6.03
N PHE A 84 -6.37 4.06 -7.08
CA PHE A 84 -6.31 4.97 -8.22
C PHE A 84 -5.94 4.25 -9.53
N GLY A 85 -6.59 4.65 -10.62
CA GLY A 85 -6.39 4.08 -11.96
C GLY A 85 -6.79 5.06 -13.07
N GLY A 86 -6.10 5.00 -14.20
CA GLY A 86 -6.39 5.85 -15.37
C GLY A 86 -7.10 5.12 -16.51
N ASN A 87 -7.38 3.83 -16.36
CA ASN A 87 -8.01 3.01 -17.39
C ASN A 87 -9.47 2.75 -16.99
N ILE A 88 -10.37 3.55 -17.57
CA ILE A 88 -11.82 3.41 -17.40
C ILE A 88 -12.39 2.79 -18.68
N ARG A 89 -13.19 1.73 -18.52
CA ARG A 89 -13.87 1.02 -19.62
C ARG A 89 -15.38 1.30 -19.66
N GLU A 90 -15.87 2.01 -18.65
CA GLU A 90 -17.26 2.42 -18.54
C GLU A 90 -17.54 3.60 -19.51
N ASP A 91 -18.08 3.29 -20.68
CA ASP A 91 -18.40 4.27 -21.72
C ASP A 91 -19.69 5.07 -21.41
N SER A 92 -20.52 4.58 -20.48
CA SER A 92 -21.87 5.11 -20.24
C SER A 92 -21.92 6.41 -19.42
N LEU A 93 -20.86 6.71 -18.67
CA LEU A 93 -20.83 7.79 -17.67
C LEU A 93 -21.15 9.17 -18.24
N LEU A 94 -20.70 9.43 -19.46
CA LEU A 94 -20.77 10.75 -20.08
C LEU A 94 -21.81 10.83 -21.21
N ASN A 95 -22.61 9.78 -21.44
CA ASN A 95 -23.57 9.72 -22.54
C ASN A 95 -24.57 10.88 -22.56
N PHE A 96 -24.95 11.40 -21.39
CA PHE A 96 -25.88 12.53 -21.28
C PHE A 96 -25.24 13.89 -21.57
N LEU A 97 -23.91 13.96 -21.64
CA LEU A 97 -23.14 15.17 -21.90
C LEU A 97 -22.66 15.26 -23.35
N TYR A 98 -22.89 14.21 -24.14
CA TYR A 98 -22.58 14.19 -25.57
C TYR A 98 -23.51 15.11 -26.35
N THR A 99 -22.94 15.92 -27.23
CA THR A 99 -23.69 16.60 -28.27
C THR A 99 -24.17 15.61 -29.33
N SER A 100 -25.16 16.01 -30.14
CA SER A 100 -25.57 15.25 -31.33
C SER A 100 -24.44 15.06 -32.35
N SER A 101 -23.39 15.88 -32.28
CA SER A 101 -22.18 15.82 -33.10
C SER A 101 -21.04 14.98 -32.51
N GLY A 102 -21.22 14.36 -31.33
CA GLY A 102 -20.24 13.40 -30.80
C GLY A 102 -19.10 14.01 -29.96
N GLY A 103 -19.28 15.18 -29.34
CA GLY A 103 -18.27 15.76 -28.45
C GLY A 103 -18.86 16.38 -27.18
N PHE A 104 -17.98 16.83 -26.29
CA PHE A 104 -18.35 17.55 -25.07
C PHE A 104 -18.20 19.05 -25.27
N ILE A 105 -19.15 19.84 -24.75
CA ILE A 105 -19.08 21.31 -24.76
C ILE A 105 -18.68 21.80 -23.36
N GLY A 106 -17.59 22.55 -23.29
CA GLY A 106 -17.12 23.23 -22.10
C GLY A 106 -17.97 24.44 -21.72
N ILE A 107 -17.71 25.02 -20.56
CA ILE A 107 -18.42 26.21 -20.05
C ILE A 107 -18.23 27.46 -20.92
N ASP A 108 -17.21 27.45 -21.77
CA ASP A 108 -16.88 28.50 -22.74
C ASP A 108 -17.57 28.30 -24.09
N GLY A 109 -18.32 27.21 -24.27
CA GLY A 109 -19.01 26.86 -25.51
C GLY A 109 -18.12 26.17 -26.55
N LEU A 110 -16.88 25.79 -26.19
CA LEU A 110 -15.95 25.09 -27.09
C LEU A 110 -15.94 23.58 -26.84
N TYR A 111 -15.41 22.81 -27.79
CA TYR A 111 -15.22 21.38 -27.60
C TYR A 111 -14.13 21.10 -26.57
N GLU A 112 -14.43 20.24 -25.60
CA GLU A 112 -13.49 19.81 -24.57
C GLU A 112 -13.26 18.29 -24.57
N THR A 113 -12.11 17.89 -24.02
CA THR A 113 -11.77 16.48 -23.77
C THR A 113 -11.88 16.20 -22.28
N VAL A 114 -12.62 15.16 -21.92
CA VAL A 114 -12.81 14.74 -20.53
C VAL A 114 -11.90 13.55 -20.23
N PHE A 115 -11.19 13.61 -19.10
CA PHE A 115 -10.40 12.49 -18.59
C PHE A 115 -11.11 11.85 -17.40
N LEU A 116 -11.29 10.53 -17.45
CA LEU A 116 -11.88 9.74 -16.38
C LEU A 116 -10.81 8.97 -15.62
N PHE A 117 -10.98 8.88 -14.31
CA PHE A 117 -10.06 8.17 -13.40
C PHE A 117 -10.84 7.36 -12.39
N GLU A 118 -10.36 6.16 -12.10
CA GLU A 118 -10.80 5.36 -10.96
C GLU A 118 -10.15 5.92 -9.70
N ARG A 119 -10.96 6.19 -8.67
CA ARG A 119 -10.48 6.62 -7.36
C ARG A 119 -11.36 6.00 -6.28
N GLY A 120 -10.76 5.45 -5.24
CA GLY A 120 -11.51 4.79 -4.18
C GLY A 120 -10.78 4.81 -2.84
N ILE A 121 -11.53 4.58 -1.76
CA ILE A 121 -10.98 4.36 -0.42
C ILE A 121 -11.52 3.02 0.07
N ALA A 122 -10.63 2.15 0.55
CA ALA A 122 -10.99 0.90 1.21
C ALA A 122 -10.47 0.93 2.65
N LEU A 123 -11.38 0.75 3.61
CA LEU A 123 -11.08 0.71 5.04
C LEU A 123 -11.35 -0.69 5.57
N TRP A 124 -10.41 -1.23 6.34
CA TRP A 124 -10.49 -2.58 6.90
C TRP A 124 -10.21 -2.55 8.39
N ALA A 125 -11.05 -3.23 9.16
CA ALA A 125 -10.67 -3.70 10.50
C ALA A 125 -9.98 -5.05 10.36
N LYS A 126 -8.88 -5.25 11.08
CA LYS A 126 -8.04 -6.46 11.02
C LYS A 126 -7.95 -7.08 12.40
N ILE A 127 -8.15 -8.40 12.47
CA ILE A 127 -7.91 -9.21 13.66
C ILE A 127 -7.02 -10.39 13.27
N GLY A 128 -5.99 -10.62 14.06
CA GLY A 128 -4.98 -11.59 13.73
C GLY A 128 -4.30 -12.22 14.93
N LYS A 129 -3.42 -13.18 14.66
CA LYS A 129 -2.61 -13.86 15.66
C LYS A 129 -1.25 -14.25 15.10
N ILE A 130 -0.21 -14.06 15.89
CA ILE A 130 1.13 -14.61 15.60
C ILE A 130 1.24 -15.98 16.27
N ILE A 131 1.46 -17.01 15.45
CA ILE A 131 1.67 -18.39 15.90
C ILE A 131 3.19 -18.64 15.95
N PRO A 132 3.79 -18.77 17.15
CA PRO A 132 5.21 -19.07 17.27
C PRO A 132 5.52 -20.44 16.69
N VAL A 133 6.43 -20.49 15.71
CA VAL A 133 6.86 -21.75 15.07
C VAL A 133 8.09 -22.32 15.78
N TYR A 134 8.97 -21.46 16.30
CA TYR A 134 10.18 -21.85 17.01
C TYR A 134 10.23 -21.20 18.38
N ASN A 135 10.64 -21.96 19.41
CA ASN A 135 10.73 -21.50 20.80
C ASN A 135 11.88 -20.52 21.07
N ALA A 136 12.55 -19.99 20.04
CA ALA A 136 13.63 -19.02 20.21
C ALA A 136 13.11 -17.59 20.49
N ASN A 137 11.88 -17.27 20.06
CA ASN A 137 11.24 -15.99 20.35
C ASN A 137 9.71 -16.13 20.28
N PRO A 138 9.00 -16.07 21.42
CA PRO A 138 7.55 -16.21 21.47
C PRO A 138 6.81 -15.05 20.79
N ASN A 139 7.47 -13.97 20.37
CA ASN A 139 6.86 -12.84 19.66
C ASN A 139 6.98 -12.94 18.13
N SER A 140 7.62 -13.99 17.62
CA SER A 140 7.87 -14.20 16.19
C SER A 140 7.17 -15.46 15.68
N GLY A 141 6.86 -15.53 14.39
CA GLY A 141 6.26 -16.71 13.78
C GLY A 141 5.38 -16.38 12.58
N ILE A 142 4.44 -17.26 12.28
CA ILE A 142 3.48 -17.06 11.19
C ILE A 142 2.42 -16.07 11.69
N THR A 143 2.25 -14.99 10.94
CA THR A 143 1.21 -13.99 11.21
C THR A 143 -0.02 -14.29 10.36
N LEU A 144 -1.15 -14.50 11.02
CA LEU A 144 -2.46 -14.57 10.38
C LEU A 144 -3.20 -13.27 10.69
N THR A 145 -3.71 -12.58 9.68
CA THR A 145 -4.39 -11.28 9.78
C THR A 145 -5.46 -11.15 8.71
#